data_AF-K0T1C3-F1
#
_entry.id   AF-K0T1C3-F1
#
_cell.length_a   1.000
_cell.length_b   1.000
_cell.length_c   1.000
_cell.angle_alpha   90.00
_cell.angle_beta   90.00
_cell.angle_gamma   90.00
#
_symmetry.space_group_name_H-M   'P 1'
#
loop_
_entity.id
_entity.type
_entity.pdbx_description
1 polymer ?
#
loop_
_entity_poly.entity_id
_entity_poly.type
_entity_poly.pdbx_seq_one_letter_code
_entity_poly.pdbx_strand_id
1 'polypeptide(L)'
;MKNVSIAIAVAALSSPLPSLAFSARSQHSVARTRLNAVAPAEGSRRNFVSSSIAGAGLAVWISSPSPSLADVSDGNSLPQGAAQFSRVIKVRSQLKSVAKRVAEQSSEMDNKEWDKIDEYLRTVYSAGNDMKEISKGMTDPSKKAKAEEDVKLLQGLVQAAQKPVSKKDAAGFGAIANKADSLFEDFFDQLRDVPDEL
;
A
#
# COMPACT_ATOMS: atom_id res chain seq x y z
N MET A 1 46.65 26.24 8.16
CA MET A 1 45.46 27.10 8.03
C MET A 1 45.39 27.63 6.61
N LYS A 2 44.55 27.05 5.76
CA LYS A 2 44.27 27.53 4.39
C LYS A 2 42.78 27.31 4.13
N ASN A 3 42.02 28.39 4.20
CA ASN A 3 40.58 28.40 3.97
C ASN A 3 40.34 28.62 2.48
N VAL A 4 39.71 27.66 1.81
CA VAL A 4 39.27 27.81 0.42
C VAL A 4 37.76 27.97 0.42
N SER A 5 37.33 29.22 0.29
CA SER A 5 35.95 29.61 0.05
C SER A 5 35.61 29.35 -1.42
N ILE A 6 34.63 28.49 -1.69
CA ILE A 6 34.05 28.33 -3.03
C ILE A 6 32.61 28.84 -2.97
N ALA A 7 32.37 29.89 -3.75
CA ALA A 7 31.10 30.59 -3.85
C ALA A 7 30.07 29.75 -4.61
N ILE A 8 28.85 29.83 -4.10
CA ILE A 8 27.61 29.24 -4.62
C ILE A 8 27.12 30.09 -5.80
N ALA A 9 26.83 29.45 -6.94
CA ALA A 9 26.08 30.07 -8.03
C ALA A 9 24.71 29.40 -8.14
N VAL A 10 23.68 30.09 -7.65
CA VAL A 10 22.26 29.73 -7.82
C VAL A 10 21.80 30.28 -9.17
N ALA A 11 21.55 29.40 -10.14
CA ALA A 11 20.87 29.76 -11.38
C ALA A 11 19.37 29.45 -11.23
N ALA A 12 18.58 30.49 -10.98
CA ALA A 12 17.12 30.43 -11.05
C ALA A 12 16.68 30.50 -12.51
N LEU A 13 16.20 29.39 -13.07
CA LEU A 13 15.53 29.36 -14.38
C LEU A 13 14.02 29.33 -14.15
N SER A 14 13.44 30.53 -14.12
CA SER A 14 12.00 30.76 -14.21
C SER A 14 11.53 30.58 -15.66
N SER A 15 10.61 29.65 -15.92
CA SER A 15 9.89 29.56 -17.20
C SER A 15 8.38 29.58 -16.96
N PRO A 16 7.60 30.31 -17.79
CA PRO A 16 6.19 30.60 -17.57
C PRO A 16 5.24 29.47 -18.01
N LEU A 17 4.15 29.33 -17.27
CA LEU A 17 2.94 28.54 -17.58
C LEU A 17 2.18 29.13 -18.78
N PRO A 18 1.61 28.28 -19.66
CA PRO A 18 0.41 28.63 -20.40
C PRO A 18 -0.81 27.94 -19.79
N SER A 19 -1.70 28.75 -19.21
CA SER A 19 -3.09 28.43 -18.93
C SER A 19 -3.85 28.25 -20.24
N LEU A 20 -4.38 27.05 -20.51
CA LEU A 20 -5.41 26.84 -21.53
C LEU A 20 -6.69 26.36 -20.86
N ALA A 21 -7.61 27.31 -20.71
CA ALA A 21 -9.00 27.06 -20.40
C ALA A 21 -9.70 26.52 -21.67
N PHE A 22 -10.26 25.31 -21.59
CA PHE A 22 -11.22 24.82 -22.56
C PHE A 22 -12.54 24.59 -21.84
N SER A 23 -13.49 25.49 -22.09
CA SER A 23 -14.88 25.35 -21.69
C SER A 23 -15.68 25.05 -22.95
N ALA A 24 -16.17 23.82 -23.07
CA ALA A 24 -17.17 23.46 -24.06
C ALA A 24 -18.29 22.64 -23.38
N ARG A 25 -19.37 23.37 -23.16
CA ARG A 25 -20.72 22.96 -22.81
C ARG A 25 -21.26 21.95 -23.83
N SER A 26 -21.77 20.81 -23.37
CA SER A 26 -22.83 20.08 -24.08
C SER A 26 -23.77 19.45 -23.06
N GLN A 27 -25.05 19.80 -23.21
CA GLN A 27 -26.15 19.36 -22.39
C GLN A 27 -26.67 18.02 -22.91
N HIS A 28 -26.77 17.01 -22.06
CA HIS A 28 -27.73 15.93 -22.24
C HIS A 28 -28.49 15.73 -20.94
N SER A 29 -29.71 16.27 -20.95
CA SER A 29 -30.77 16.08 -19.97
C SER A 29 -31.69 14.98 -20.51
N VAL A 30 -31.73 13.81 -19.87
CA VAL A 30 -32.90 12.91 -19.99
C VAL A 30 -33.16 12.19 -18.65
N ALA A 31 -34.36 12.45 -18.15
CA ALA A 31 -35.22 11.64 -17.26
C ALA A 31 -34.72 11.28 -15.84
N ARG A 32 -35.15 12.10 -14.89
CA ARG A 32 -35.45 11.71 -13.51
C ARG A 32 -36.71 10.84 -13.50
N THR A 33 -36.62 9.62 -12.98
CA THR A 33 -37.81 8.90 -12.47
C THR A 33 -37.99 9.30 -11.01
N ARG A 34 -38.87 10.28 -10.77
CA ARG A 34 -39.42 10.57 -9.44
C ARG A 34 -40.70 9.78 -9.27
N LEU A 35 -40.75 8.91 -8.27
CA LEU A 35 -41.99 8.45 -7.65
C LEU A 35 -42.15 9.24 -6.33
N ASN A 36 -42.85 10.37 -6.42
CA ASN A 36 -43.64 10.92 -5.31
C ASN A 36 -44.97 10.14 -5.34
N ALA A 37 -45.73 9.90 -4.28
CA ALA A 37 -45.68 10.12 -2.84
C ALA A 37 -46.87 9.31 -2.28
N VAL A 38 -46.92 9.11 -0.97
CA VAL A 38 -48.13 9.27 -0.11
C VAL A 38 -47.79 8.62 1.23
N ALA A 39 -47.55 9.46 2.24
CA ALA A 39 -47.86 9.11 3.62
C ALA A 39 -49.34 9.45 3.85
N PRO A 40 -50.05 8.63 4.64
CA PRO A 40 -50.70 9.22 5.80
C PRO A 40 -50.53 8.37 7.07
N ALA A 41 -50.41 9.15 8.14
CA ALA A 41 -50.68 8.95 9.55
C ALA A 41 -51.33 7.65 10.07
N GLU A 42 -50.88 7.31 11.29
CA GLU A 42 -51.62 6.72 12.41
C GLU A 42 -52.30 5.36 12.23
N GLY A 43 -51.78 4.37 12.95
CA GLY A 43 -52.39 3.05 13.08
C GLY A 43 -51.73 2.21 14.16
N SER A 44 -51.97 2.60 15.41
CA SER A 44 -51.66 1.85 16.63
C SER A 44 -52.01 0.35 16.51
N ARG A 45 -51.00 -0.52 16.54
CA ARG A 45 -51.10 -1.91 16.99
C ARG A 45 -49.96 -2.22 17.96
N ARG A 46 -50.12 -1.69 19.17
CA ARG A 46 -49.36 -2.05 20.36
C ARG A 46 -49.91 -3.37 20.95
N ASN A 47 -48.96 -4.18 21.41
CA ASN A 47 -49.01 -5.05 22.60
C ASN A 47 -49.50 -6.50 22.50
N PHE A 48 -48.97 -7.28 23.47
CA PHE A 48 -49.12 -8.70 23.81
C PHE A 48 -47.99 -9.58 23.23
N VAL A 49 -46.98 -10.07 23.97
CA VAL A 49 -46.87 -10.42 25.40
C VAL A 49 -45.40 -10.46 25.84
N SER A 50 -45.13 -9.88 27.01
CA SER A 50 -43.98 -10.16 27.87
C SER A 50 -43.94 -11.63 28.30
N SER A 51 -42.80 -12.30 28.14
CA SER A 51 -42.45 -13.45 28.97
C SER A 51 -41.03 -13.29 29.50
N SER A 52 -40.94 -12.83 30.74
CA SER A 52 -39.79 -12.95 31.62
C SER A 52 -39.60 -14.42 32.02
N ILE A 53 -38.44 -15.01 31.72
CA ILE A 53 -37.93 -16.17 32.47
C ILE A 53 -36.51 -15.82 32.93
N ALA A 54 -36.39 -15.57 34.23
CA ALA A 54 -35.16 -15.74 34.96
C ALA A 54 -34.84 -17.25 35.00
N GLY A 55 -33.70 -17.64 34.44
CA GLY A 55 -33.22 -19.02 34.45
C GLY A 55 -31.71 -19.01 34.50
N ALA A 56 -31.16 -19.17 35.70
CA ALA A 56 -29.74 -19.37 35.91
C ALA A 56 -29.31 -20.75 35.39
N GLY A 57 -28.16 -20.79 34.72
CA GLY A 57 -27.30 -21.97 34.71
C GLY A 57 -27.08 -22.67 33.36
N LEU A 58 -25.78 -22.81 33.05
CA LEU A 58 -25.12 -23.87 32.27
C LEU A 58 -24.84 -23.61 30.77
N ALA A 59 -23.62 -23.11 30.54
CA ALA A 59 -22.70 -23.44 29.45
C ALA A 59 -23.26 -23.47 28.01
N VAL A 60 -23.45 -22.28 27.42
CA VAL A 60 -23.37 -22.16 25.96
C VAL A 60 -21.89 -22.30 25.58
N TRP A 61 -21.53 -23.49 25.08
CA TRP A 61 -20.35 -23.65 24.24
C TRP A 61 -20.57 -22.78 22.99
N ILE A 62 -20.16 -21.52 23.07
CA ILE A 62 -19.93 -20.71 21.88
C ILE A 62 -18.69 -21.32 21.25
N SER A 63 -18.89 -22.33 20.41
CA SER A 63 -17.93 -22.71 19.40
C SER A 63 -17.63 -21.45 18.62
N SER A 64 -16.52 -20.81 18.97
CA SER A 64 -15.93 -19.79 18.13
C SER A 64 -15.75 -20.48 16.78
N PRO A 65 -16.34 -19.99 15.69
CA PRO A 65 -15.87 -20.41 14.39
C PRO A 65 -14.40 -20.01 14.38
N SER A 66 -13.51 -21.00 14.50
CA SER A 66 -12.13 -20.87 14.05
C SER A 66 -12.22 -20.16 12.70
N PRO A 67 -11.43 -19.11 12.44
CA PRO A 67 -11.32 -18.63 11.07
C PRO A 67 -10.90 -19.85 10.26
N SER A 68 -11.85 -20.42 9.51
CA SER A 68 -11.55 -21.30 8.41
C SER A 68 -10.72 -20.41 7.48
N LEU A 69 -9.40 -20.51 7.60
CA LEU A 69 -8.55 -20.42 6.43
C LEU A 69 -9.18 -21.42 5.47
N ALA A 70 -10.00 -20.89 4.57
CA ALA A 70 -10.37 -21.62 3.39
C ALA A 70 -9.05 -22.06 2.79
N ASP A 71 -8.77 -23.34 2.94
CA ASP A 71 -7.77 -24.04 2.18
C ASP A 71 -8.23 -23.88 0.72
N VAL A 72 -7.74 -22.82 0.08
CA VAL A 72 -7.79 -22.61 -1.36
C VAL A 72 -6.82 -23.62 -2.00
N SER A 73 -7.04 -24.89 -1.68
CA SER A 73 -6.71 -26.04 -2.50
C SER A 73 -7.83 -26.22 -3.55
N ASP A 74 -8.16 -25.12 -4.23
CA ASP A 74 -8.79 -25.17 -5.55
C ASP A 74 -7.65 -25.34 -6.55
N GLY A 75 -7.68 -26.40 -7.36
CA GLY A 75 -6.65 -26.82 -8.30
C GLY A 75 -6.39 -25.85 -9.47
N ASN A 76 -6.08 -24.59 -9.15
CA ASN A 76 -5.60 -23.53 -10.03
C ASN A 76 -4.81 -22.48 -9.21
N SER A 77 -4.10 -22.94 -8.18
CA SER A 77 -3.15 -22.09 -7.46
C SER A 77 -2.19 -21.50 -8.49
N LEU A 78 -2.13 -20.17 -8.59
CA LEU A 78 -1.14 -19.48 -9.41
C LEU A 78 0.23 -20.15 -9.21
N PRO A 79 1.05 -20.31 -10.29
CA PRO A 79 2.39 -20.88 -10.17
C PRO A 79 3.09 -20.31 -8.94
N GLN A 80 3.68 -21.18 -8.12
CA GLN A 80 4.31 -20.82 -6.86
C GLN A 80 5.25 -19.61 -7.08
N GLY A 81 4.86 -18.42 -6.60
CA GLY A 81 5.57 -17.16 -6.86
C GLY A 81 4.73 -16.04 -7.51
N ALA A 82 3.64 -16.32 -8.24
CA ALA A 82 2.89 -15.26 -8.92
C ALA A 82 2.09 -14.37 -7.94
N ALA A 83 1.55 -14.95 -6.88
CA ALA A 83 0.87 -14.19 -5.83
C ALA A 83 1.85 -13.30 -5.06
N GLN A 84 3.06 -13.81 -4.78
CA GLN A 84 4.17 -13.08 -4.19
C GLN A 84 4.56 -11.90 -5.10
N PHE A 85 4.75 -12.16 -6.40
CA PHE A 85 5.11 -11.13 -7.37
C PHE A 85 4.07 -10.00 -7.45
N SER A 86 2.78 -10.34 -7.49
CA SER A 86 1.69 -9.37 -7.46
C SER A 86 1.71 -8.51 -6.19
N ARG A 87 1.97 -9.12 -5.03
CA ARG A 87 2.14 -8.38 -3.77
C ARG A 87 3.32 -7.42 -3.83
N VAL A 88 4.48 -7.86 -4.33
CA VAL A 88 5.68 -7.02 -4.46
C VAL A 88 5.41 -5.81 -5.37
N ILE A 89 4.75 -6.01 -6.53
CA ILE A 89 4.36 -4.90 -7.43
C ILE A 89 3.44 -3.91 -6.70
N LYS A 90 2.43 -4.41 -5.99
CA LYS A 90 1.48 -3.56 -5.27
C LYS A 90 2.19 -2.75 -4.19
N VAL A 91 3.08 -3.38 -3.42
CA VAL A 91 3.88 -2.72 -2.39
C VAL A 91 4.73 -1.64 -3.01
N ARG A 92 5.48 -1.92 -4.08
CA ARG A 92 6.26 -0.90 -4.78
C ARG A 92 5.43 0.31 -5.22
N SER A 93 4.27 0.08 -5.84
CA SER A 93 3.36 1.15 -6.27
C SER A 93 2.86 2.01 -5.10
N GLN A 94 2.50 1.36 -3.99
CA GLN A 94 2.10 2.05 -2.76
C GLN A 94 3.26 2.85 -2.16
N LEU A 95 4.50 2.32 -2.20
CA LEU A 95 5.68 3.01 -1.69
C LEU A 95 5.90 4.33 -2.44
N LYS A 96 5.81 4.31 -3.77
CA LYS A 96 5.89 5.53 -4.60
C LYS A 96 4.80 6.52 -4.24
N SER A 97 3.57 6.04 -4.02
CA SER A 97 2.43 6.88 -3.64
C SER A 97 2.63 7.53 -2.27
N VAL A 98 3.13 6.77 -1.28
CA VAL A 98 3.46 7.26 0.05
C VAL A 98 4.62 8.24 0.01
N ALA A 99 5.69 7.92 -0.71
CA ALA A 99 6.84 8.82 -0.90
C ALA A 99 6.43 10.15 -1.52
N LYS A 100 5.57 10.11 -2.55
CA LYS A 100 5.01 11.31 -3.17
C LYS A 100 4.18 12.13 -2.18
N ARG A 101 3.26 11.49 -1.43
CA ARG A 101 2.45 12.17 -0.41
C ARG A 101 3.32 12.84 0.66
N VAL A 102 4.33 12.14 1.15
CA VAL A 102 5.26 12.68 2.16
C VAL A 102 6.05 13.87 1.58
N ALA A 103 6.50 13.78 0.33
CA ALA A 103 7.24 14.87 -0.31
C ALA A 103 6.37 16.13 -0.52
N GLU A 104 5.12 15.96 -0.94
CA GLU A 104 4.23 17.06 -1.32
C GLU A 104 3.46 17.65 -0.13
N GLN A 105 3.09 16.84 0.87
CA GLN A 105 2.11 17.20 1.90
C GLN A 105 2.63 17.02 3.34
N SER A 106 3.95 16.82 3.54
CA SER A 106 4.51 16.57 4.89
C SER A 106 4.12 17.59 5.97
N SER A 107 3.92 18.86 5.61
CA SER A 107 3.50 19.92 6.55
C SER A 107 2.06 19.76 7.04
N GLU A 108 1.20 19.09 6.27
CA GLU A 108 -0.20 18.85 6.59
C GLU A 108 -0.41 17.49 7.29
N MET A 109 0.62 16.65 7.33
CA MET A 109 0.54 15.30 7.86
C MET A 109 0.48 15.26 9.38
N ASP A 110 -0.54 14.60 9.93
CA ASP A 110 -0.69 14.41 11.37
C ASP A 110 0.16 13.22 11.90
N ASN A 111 0.26 13.10 13.23
CA ASN A 111 0.98 11.99 13.86
C ASN A 111 0.48 10.62 13.42
N LYS A 112 -0.85 10.47 13.26
CA LYS A 112 -1.47 9.19 12.93
C LYS A 112 -1.14 8.76 11.51
N GLU A 113 -0.96 9.70 10.60
CA GLU A 113 -0.51 9.43 9.25
C GLU A 113 0.95 8.97 9.22
N TRP A 114 1.83 9.57 10.02
CA TRP A 114 3.20 9.08 10.20
C TRP A 114 3.24 7.68 10.83
N ASP A 115 2.37 7.39 11.81
CA ASP A 115 2.24 6.05 12.40
C ASP A 115 1.80 5.01 11.35
N LYS A 116 0.89 5.38 10.44
CA LYS A 116 0.50 4.52 9.30
C LYS A 116 1.65 4.26 8.34
N ILE A 117 2.58 5.20 8.18
CA ILE A 117 3.78 4.98 7.37
C ILE A 117 4.70 3.96 8.07
N ASP A 118 4.87 4.04 9.39
CA ASP A 118 5.65 3.03 10.14
C ASP A 118 5.02 1.64 10.03
N GLU A 119 3.69 1.55 10.12
CA GLU A 119 2.98 0.28 9.91
C GLU A 119 3.16 -0.23 8.47
N TYR A 120 3.04 0.66 7.49
CA TYR A 120 3.26 0.32 6.09
C TYR A 120 4.69 -0.17 5.82
N LEU A 121 5.70 0.38 6.48
CA LEU A 121 7.08 -0.10 6.39
C LEU A 121 7.21 -1.60 6.76
N ARG A 122 6.37 -2.13 7.67
CA ARG A 122 6.33 -3.58 7.97
C ARG A 122 5.83 -4.40 6.78
N THR A 123 4.93 -3.84 5.98
CA THR A 123 4.49 -4.43 4.72
C THR A 123 5.61 -4.43 3.70
N VAL A 124 6.39 -3.34 3.61
CA VAL A 124 7.57 -3.28 2.74
C VAL A 124 8.63 -4.30 3.16
N TYR A 125 8.86 -4.48 4.47
CA TYR A 125 9.75 -5.53 4.98
C TYR A 125 9.28 -6.93 4.54
N SER A 126 7.97 -7.18 4.66
CA SER A 126 7.36 -8.45 4.28
C SER A 126 7.44 -8.71 2.77
N ALA A 127 7.40 -7.66 1.95
CA ALA A 127 7.66 -7.78 0.51
C ALA A 127 9.08 -8.30 0.21
N GLY A 128 10.07 -8.02 1.07
CA GLY A 128 11.38 -8.67 0.99
C GLY A 128 11.31 -10.18 1.18
N ASN A 129 10.42 -10.69 2.02
CA ASN A 129 10.20 -12.14 2.13
C ASN A 129 9.52 -12.70 0.87
N ASP A 130 8.56 -11.96 0.29
CA ASP A 130 7.96 -12.33 -0.99
C ASP A 130 9.00 -12.37 -2.13
N MET A 131 9.88 -11.37 -2.21
CA MET A 131 11.02 -11.34 -3.14
C MET A 131 11.94 -12.55 -2.95
N LYS A 132 12.22 -12.93 -1.69
CA LYS A 132 13.00 -14.13 -1.38
C LYS A 132 12.32 -15.40 -1.91
N GLU A 133 11.01 -15.54 -1.71
CA GLU A 133 10.27 -16.69 -2.25
C GLU A 133 10.31 -16.72 -3.78
N ILE A 134 10.16 -15.57 -4.44
CA ILE A 134 10.28 -15.46 -5.90
C ILE A 134 11.69 -15.87 -6.37
N SER A 135 12.74 -15.43 -5.67
CA SER A 135 14.13 -15.74 -6.04
C SER A 135 14.46 -17.24 -6.01
N LYS A 136 13.68 -18.07 -5.29
CA LYS A 136 13.86 -19.52 -5.28
C LYS A 136 13.57 -20.15 -6.65
N GLY A 137 12.72 -19.52 -7.46
CA GLY A 137 12.41 -19.93 -8.82
C GLY A 137 13.46 -19.52 -9.86
N MET A 138 14.47 -18.73 -9.49
CA MET A 138 15.54 -18.34 -10.40
C MET A 138 16.52 -19.51 -10.63
N THR A 139 16.77 -19.85 -11.90
CA THR A 139 17.68 -20.92 -12.31
C THR A 139 19.13 -20.46 -12.40
N ASP A 140 19.36 -19.18 -12.72
CA ASP A 140 20.70 -18.57 -12.76
C ASP A 140 21.20 -18.28 -11.34
N PRO A 141 22.31 -18.92 -10.89
CA PRO A 141 22.86 -18.70 -9.55
C PRO A 141 23.29 -17.27 -9.26
N SER A 142 23.76 -16.54 -10.28
CA SER A 142 24.23 -15.16 -10.12
C SER A 142 23.07 -14.20 -9.89
N LYS A 143 21.99 -14.37 -10.66
CA LYS A 143 20.75 -13.59 -10.47
C LYS A 143 20.10 -13.91 -9.13
N LYS A 144 20.07 -15.18 -8.74
CA LYS A 144 19.57 -15.60 -7.43
C LYS A 144 20.36 -14.98 -6.28
N ALA A 145 21.70 -14.98 -6.35
CA ALA A 145 22.53 -14.36 -5.32
C ALA A 145 22.28 -12.85 -5.23
N LYS A 146 22.15 -12.16 -6.38
CA LYS A 146 21.82 -10.73 -6.42
C LYS A 146 20.42 -10.44 -5.85
N ALA A 147 19.43 -11.25 -6.19
CA ALA A 147 18.09 -11.16 -5.62
C ALA A 147 18.08 -11.33 -4.10
N GLU A 148 18.88 -12.26 -3.55
CA GLU A 148 19.03 -12.44 -2.11
C GLU A 148 19.74 -11.24 -1.44
N GLU A 149 20.67 -10.59 -2.13
CA GLU A 149 21.28 -9.34 -1.69
C GLU A 149 20.25 -8.19 -1.68
N ASP A 150 19.48 -8.04 -2.76
CA ASP A 150 18.43 -7.04 -2.89
C ASP A 150 17.38 -7.16 -1.79
N VAL A 151 17.01 -8.39 -1.41
CA VAL A 151 16.12 -8.66 -0.27
C VAL A 151 16.70 -8.10 1.04
N LYS A 152 17.97 -8.38 1.32
CA LYS A 152 18.64 -7.92 2.55
C LYS A 152 18.76 -6.40 2.57
N LEU A 153 19.11 -5.81 1.42
CA LEU A 153 19.21 -4.36 1.28
C LEU A 153 17.86 -3.69 1.46
N LEU A 154 16.79 -4.21 0.87
CA LEU A 154 15.43 -3.69 1.05
C LEU A 154 15.02 -3.73 2.52
N GLN A 155 15.23 -4.85 3.20
CA GLN A 155 14.92 -4.99 4.63
C GLN A 155 15.73 -4.03 5.50
N GLY A 156 17.01 -3.82 5.17
CA GLY A 156 17.86 -2.83 5.82
C GLY A 156 17.41 -1.39 5.59
N LEU A 157 16.98 -1.06 4.37
CA LEU A 157 16.41 0.27 4.06
C LEU A 157 15.12 0.52 4.83
N VAL A 158 14.26 -0.49 4.97
CA VAL A 158 13.04 -0.38 5.78
C VAL A 158 13.37 -0.05 7.23
N GLN A 159 14.35 -0.73 7.82
CA GLN A 159 14.81 -0.43 9.18
C GLN A 159 15.41 0.98 9.27
N ALA A 160 16.20 1.38 8.27
CA ALA A 160 16.76 2.72 8.20
C ALA A 160 15.67 3.81 8.05
N ALA A 161 14.55 3.49 7.40
CA ALA A 161 13.40 4.37 7.21
C ALA A 161 12.60 4.62 8.49
N GLN A 162 12.67 3.74 9.49
CA GLN A 162 11.98 3.95 10.76
C GLN A 162 12.42 5.23 11.45
N LYS A 163 13.72 5.54 11.42
CA LYS A 163 14.28 6.75 12.06
C LYS A 163 13.72 8.06 11.46
N PRO A 164 13.75 8.30 10.13
CA PRO A 164 13.13 9.48 9.57
C PRO A 164 11.60 9.50 9.75
N VAL A 165 10.91 8.36 9.71
CA VAL A 165 9.46 8.31 10.00
C VAL A 165 9.16 8.75 11.43
N SER A 166 9.87 8.23 12.43
CA SER A 166 9.70 8.65 13.83
C SER A 166 10.04 10.13 14.06
N LYS A 167 10.96 10.68 13.26
CA LYS A 167 11.33 12.10 13.29
C LYS A 167 10.48 12.98 12.38
N LYS A 168 9.56 12.40 11.61
CA LYS A 168 8.78 13.08 10.56
C LYS A 168 9.66 13.83 9.55
N ASP A 169 10.83 13.27 9.28
CA ASP A 169 11.78 13.80 8.32
C ASP A 169 11.40 13.32 6.92
N ALA A 170 10.62 14.16 6.23
CA ALA A 170 10.13 13.87 4.89
C ALA A 170 11.26 13.70 3.87
N ALA A 171 12.32 14.50 3.97
CA ALA A 171 13.47 14.41 3.07
C ALA A 171 14.26 13.11 3.31
N GLY A 172 14.49 12.77 4.57
CA GLY A 172 15.14 11.52 4.96
C GLY A 172 14.35 10.29 4.53
N PHE A 173 13.02 10.30 4.73
CA PHE A 173 12.14 9.23 4.26
C PHE A 173 12.16 9.12 2.73
N GLY A 174 12.01 10.24 2.02
CA GLY A 174 12.00 10.27 0.56
C GLY A 174 13.29 9.71 -0.05
N ALA A 175 14.45 10.04 0.51
CA ALA A 175 15.74 9.51 0.06
C ALA A 175 15.82 7.98 0.20
N ILE A 176 15.30 7.43 1.29
CA ILE A 176 15.28 5.98 1.53
C ILE A 176 14.24 5.29 0.66
N ALA A 177 13.05 5.88 0.52
CA ALA A 177 11.97 5.35 -0.31
C ALA A 177 12.39 5.28 -1.79
N ASN A 178 13.12 6.27 -2.30
CA ASN A 178 13.65 6.24 -3.67
C ASN A 178 14.67 5.10 -3.86
N LYS A 179 15.56 4.88 -2.89
CA LYS A 179 16.50 3.74 -2.94
C LYS A 179 15.76 2.40 -2.92
N ALA A 180 14.72 2.28 -2.12
CA ALA A 180 13.88 1.08 -2.08
C ALA A 180 13.11 0.87 -3.40
N ASP A 181 12.61 1.94 -4.05
CA ASP A 181 11.99 1.86 -5.38
C ASP A 181 12.97 1.35 -6.44
N SER A 182 14.22 1.87 -6.44
CA SER A 182 15.27 1.39 -7.35
C SER A 182 15.61 -0.08 -7.12
N LEU A 183 15.68 -0.54 -5.85
CA LEU A 183 15.88 -1.95 -5.54
C LEU A 183 14.76 -2.85 -6.06
N PHE A 184 13.50 -2.40 -5.98
CA PHE A 184 12.42 -3.15 -6.59
C PHE A 184 12.54 -3.20 -8.12
N GLU A 185 13.00 -2.13 -8.78
CA GLU A 185 13.29 -2.15 -10.23
C GLU A 185 14.40 -3.14 -10.56
N ASP A 186 15.54 -3.05 -9.87
CA ASP A 186 16.69 -3.93 -10.08
C ASP A 186 16.32 -5.41 -9.90
N PHE A 187 15.48 -5.71 -8.90
CA PHE A 187 14.96 -7.05 -8.67
C PHE A 187 14.03 -7.51 -9.80
N PHE A 188 13.13 -6.65 -10.28
CA PHE A 188 12.24 -7.00 -11.39
C PHE A 188 12.99 -7.18 -12.71
N ASP A 189 14.06 -6.43 -12.94
CA ASP A 189 14.90 -6.60 -14.13
C ASP A 189 15.61 -7.95 -14.14
N GLN A 190 15.99 -8.48 -12.97
CA GLN A 190 16.55 -9.85 -12.86
C GLN A 190 15.55 -10.93 -13.26
N LEU A 191 14.24 -10.68 -13.09
CA LEU A 191 13.18 -11.62 -13.44
C LEU A 191 12.81 -11.60 -14.93
N ARG A 192 13.16 -10.54 -15.68
CA ARG A 192 12.80 -10.40 -17.10
C ARG A 192 13.52 -11.37 -18.02
N ASP A 193 14.68 -11.86 -17.61
CA ASP A 193 15.51 -12.82 -18.36
C ASP A 193 15.35 -14.27 -17.85
N VAL A 194 14.18 -14.63 -17.29
CA VAL A 194 13.86 -16.04 -16.98
C VAL A 194 13.26 -16.65 -18.24
N PRO A 195 13.95 -17.58 -18.94
CA PRO A 195 13.41 -18.19 -20.16
C PRO A 195 12.10 -18.92 -19.88
N ASP A 196 11.14 -18.77 -20.79
CA ASP A 196 9.75 -19.30 -20.78
C ASP A 196 9.65 -20.85 -20.80
N GLU A 197 10.68 -21.58 -20.41
CA GLU A 197 10.68 -23.05 -20.46
C GLU A 197 9.88 -23.64 -19.27
N LEU A 198 8.56 -23.65 -19.47
CA LEU A 198 7.56 -24.52 -18.84
C LEU A 198 7.68 -25.96 -19.34
#